data_AF-A0A965MII1-F1
#
_entry.id   AF-A0A965MII1-F1
#
_cell.length_a   1.000
_cell.length_b   1.000
_cell.length_c   1.000
_cell.angle_alpha   90.00
_cell.angle_beta   90.00
_cell.angle_gamma   90.00
#
_symmetry.space_group_name_H-M   'P 1'
#
loop_
_entity.id
_entity.type
_entity.pdbx_description
1 polymer ?
#
loop_
_entity_poly.entity_id
_entity_poly.type
_entity_poly.pdbx_seq_one_letter_code
_entity_poly.pdbx_strand_id
1 'polypeptide(L)'
;MTGIALQEALESFTKLTDTLQECIKYQDIEGAMALAKERHDALVNLMEDTKVDQSQKASCIDTTLEHLRREQLLAKSKSDQNRSDFISRKSAYRAYSLKAA
;
A
#
# COMPACT_ATOMS: atom_id res chain seq x y z
N MET A 1 -14.15 21.01 21.07
CA MET A 1 -14.24 19.53 21.00
C MET A 1 -14.01 18.97 19.59
N THR A 2 -13.45 19.73 18.64
CA THR A 2 -13.23 19.30 17.24
C THR A 2 -11.86 18.70 16.97
N GLY A 3 -10.84 19.04 17.76
CA GLY A 3 -9.47 18.55 17.56
C GLY A 3 -9.27 17.05 17.86
N ILE A 4 -10.02 16.49 18.81
CA ILE A 4 -9.86 15.09 19.25
C ILE A 4 -10.36 14.12 18.18
N ALA A 5 -11.53 14.39 17.59
CA ALA A 5 -12.11 13.54 16.53
C ALA A 5 -11.28 13.54 15.24
N LEU A 6 -10.64 14.67 14.90
CA LEU A 6 -9.73 14.75 13.76
C LEU A 6 -8.44 13.96 14.01
N GLN A 7 -7.88 14.09 15.21
CA GLN A 7 -6.67 13.37 15.63
C GLN A 7 -6.90 11.86 15.58
N GLU A 8 -8.03 11.38 16.13
CA GLU A 8 -8.40 9.96 16.10
C GLU A 8 -8.61 9.43 14.68
N ALA A 9 -9.22 10.23 13.80
CA ALA A 9 -9.41 9.85 12.39
C ALA A 9 -8.08 9.76 11.62
N LEU A 10 -7.15 10.68 11.89
CA LEU A 10 -5.80 10.65 11.31
C LEU A 10 -4.98 9.46 11.83
N GLU A 11 -5.03 9.17 13.14
CA GLU A 11 -4.36 8.01 13.71
C GLU A 11 -4.91 6.68 13.16
N SER A 12 -6.24 6.61 12.99
CA SER A 12 -6.89 5.47 12.33
C SER A 12 -6.42 5.33 10.88
N PHE A 13 -6.35 6.43 10.14
CA PHE A 13 -5.87 6.46 8.76
C PHE A 13 -4.41 6.01 8.62
N THR A 14 -3.54 6.43 9.54
CA THR A 14 -2.14 5.98 9.58
C THR A 14 -2.05 4.49 9.85
N LYS A 15 -2.80 3.97 10.83
CA LYS A 15 -2.85 2.53 11.13
C LYS A 15 -3.32 1.70 9.94
N LEU A 16 -4.41 2.10 9.29
CA LEU A 16 -4.94 1.44 8.08
C LEU A 16 -3.88 1.41 6.97
N THR A 17 -3.11 2.50 6.83
CA THR A 17 -2.06 2.60 5.82
C THR A 17 -0.88 1.69 6.12
N ASP A 18 -0.46 1.60 7.38
CA ASP A 18 0.62 0.71 7.80
C ASP A 18 0.22 -0.76 7.59
N THR A 19 -0.99 -1.14 8.02
CA THR A 19 -1.51 -2.51 7.83
C THR A 19 -1.65 -2.86 6.35
N LEU A 20 -2.08 -1.91 5.51
CA LEU A 20 -2.17 -2.12 4.07
C LEU A 20 -0.81 -2.35 3.42
N GLN A 21 0.21 -1.60 3.82
CA GLN A 21 1.58 -1.82 3.34
C GLN A 21 2.13 -3.18 3.78
N GLU A 22 1.77 -3.66 4.97
CA GLU A 22 2.08 -5.03 5.41
C GLU A 22 1.36 -6.08 4.55
N CYS A 23 0.06 -5.94 4.29
CA CYS A 23 -0.67 -6.86 3.41
C CYS A 23 -0.04 -6.93 2.01
N ILE A 24 0.38 -5.79 1.44
CA ILE A 24 1.11 -5.76 0.15
C ILE A 24 2.44 -6.51 0.24
N LYS A 25 3.17 -6.34 1.35
CA LYS A 25 4.45 -7.02 1.58
C LYS A 25 4.29 -8.53 1.71
N TYR A 26 3.23 -8.99 2.36
CA TYR A 26 2.92 -10.40 2.57
C TYR A 26 2.11 -11.05 1.44
N GLN A 27 1.79 -10.32 0.37
CA GLN A 27 0.98 -10.78 -0.77
C GLN A 27 -0.45 -11.18 -0.41
N ASP A 28 -0.99 -10.63 0.68
CA ASP A 28 -2.41 -10.74 1.00
C ASP A 28 -3.19 -9.73 0.15
N ILE A 29 -3.53 -10.14 -1.07
CA ILE A 29 -4.21 -9.30 -2.06
C ILE A 29 -5.63 -8.97 -1.60
N GLU A 30 -6.35 -9.95 -1.05
CA GLU A 30 -7.73 -9.76 -0.60
C GLU A 30 -7.79 -8.83 0.62
N GLY A 31 -6.90 -9.03 1.61
CA GLY A 31 -6.77 -8.14 2.76
C GLY A 31 -6.32 -6.72 2.35
N ALA A 32 -5.36 -6.61 1.43
CA ALA A 32 -4.93 -5.31 0.91
C ALA A 32 -6.07 -4.56 0.20
N MET A 33 -6.90 -5.27 -0.59
CA MET A 33 -8.06 -4.66 -1.27
C MET A 33 -9.13 -4.19 -0.29
N ALA A 34 -9.43 -4.98 0.75
CA ALA A 34 -10.39 -4.60 1.79
C ALA A 34 -9.92 -3.36 2.54
N LEU A 35 -8.66 -3.34 2.98
CA LEU A 35 -8.06 -2.19 3.68
C LEU A 35 -7.95 -0.96 2.78
N ALA A 36 -7.70 -1.12 1.48
CA ALA A 36 -7.63 -0.01 0.54
C ALA A 36 -8.97 0.70 0.42
N LYS A 37 -10.06 -0.08 0.40
CA LYS A 37 -11.42 0.43 0.36
C LYS A 37 -11.77 1.14 1.67
N GLU A 38 -11.48 0.53 2.81
CA GLU A 38 -11.75 1.13 4.13
C GLU A 38 -10.99 2.44 4.32
N ARG A 39 -9.71 2.48 3.90
CA ARG A 39 -8.91 3.70 3.89
C ARG A 39 -9.48 4.77 2.96
N HIS A 40 -9.96 4.39 1.78
CA HIS A 40 -10.60 5.32 0.85
C HIS A 40 -11.86 5.94 1.44
N ASP A 41 -12.74 5.11 2.02
CA ASP A 41 -13.97 5.57 2.65
C ASP A 41 -13.67 6.52 3.82
N ALA A 42 -12.64 6.21 4.64
CA ALA A 42 -12.15 7.09 5.70
C ALA A 42 -11.65 8.44 5.17
N LEU A 43 -10.90 8.44 4.05
CA LEU A 43 -10.42 9.67 3.42
C LEU A 43 -11.57 10.53 2.89
N VAL A 44 -12.53 9.91 2.20
CA VAL A 44 -13.71 10.61 1.66
C VAL A 44 -14.49 11.27 2.79
N ASN A 45 -14.77 10.54 3.88
CA ASN A 45 -15.45 11.09 5.04
C ASN A 45 -14.70 12.29 5.65
N LEU A 46 -13.35 12.23 5.68
CA LEU A 46 -12.51 13.32 6.21
C LEU A 46 -12.48 14.54 5.27
N MET A 47 -12.61 14.32 3.96
CA MET A 47 -12.69 15.41 2.97
C MET A 47 -14.08 16.07 2.94
N GLU A 48 -15.15 15.31 3.19
CA GLU A 48 -16.52 15.81 3.23
C GLU A 48 -16.85 16.56 4.53
N ASP A 49 -16.09 16.34 5.61
CA ASP A 49 -16.29 17.05 6.87
C ASP A 49 -15.98 18.56 6.72
N THR A 50 -17.02 19.37 6.86
CA THR A 50 -16.98 20.84 6.73
C THR A 50 -16.26 21.51 7.90
N LYS A 51 -15.98 20.78 8.98
CA LYS A 51 -15.28 21.29 10.17
C LYS A 51 -13.76 21.18 10.05
N VAL A 52 -13.25 20.47 9.05
CA VAL A 52 -11.81 20.31 8.81
C VAL A 52 -11.31 21.45 7.96
N ASP A 53 -10.26 22.11 8.43
CA ASP A 53 -9.68 23.25 7.71
C ASP A 53 -9.06 22.81 6.37
N GLN A 54 -9.10 23.70 5.39
CA GLN A 54 -8.62 23.37 4.04
C GLN A 54 -7.12 23.08 3.99
N SER A 55 -6.32 23.67 4.90
CA SER A 55 -4.89 23.35 5.03
C SER A 55 -4.66 21.93 5.57
N GLN A 56 -5.50 21.48 6.51
CA GLN A 56 -5.44 20.13 7.08
C GLN A 56 -5.85 19.08 6.04
N LYS A 57 -6.87 19.39 5.22
CA LYS A 57 -7.25 18.55 4.09
C LYS A 57 -6.12 18.41 3.08
N ALA A 58 -5.47 19.51 2.71
CA ALA A 58 -4.33 19.48 1.79
C ALA A 58 -3.18 18.60 2.31
N SER A 59 -2.80 18.78 3.58
CA SER A 59 -1.76 17.95 4.21
C SER A 59 -2.12 16.45 4.24
N CYS A 60 -3.38 16.11 4.48
CA CYS A 60 -3.86 14.73 4.47
C CYS A 60 -3.80 14.12 3.05
N ILE A 61 -4.18 14.89 2.03
CA ILE A 61 -4.09 14.49 0.62
C ILE A 61 -2.63 14.23 0.23
N ASP A 62 -1.71 15.15 0.54
CA ASP A 62 -0.29 15.00 0.20
C ASP A 62 0.30 13.74 0.84
N THR A 63 0.00 13.51 2.13
CA THR A 63 0.43 12.32 2.85
C THR A 63 -0.13 11.04 2.21
N THR A 64 -1.40 11.06 1.82
CA THR A 64 -2.04 9.92 1.12
C THR A 64 -1.38 9.63 -0.22
N LEU A 65 -1.04 10.65 -0.99
CA LEU A 65 -0.35 10.50 -2.27
C LEU A 65 1.05 9.89 -2.09
N GLU A 66 1.78 10.27 -1.04
CA GLU A 66 3.06 9.64 -0.71
C GLU A 66 2.90 8.15 -0.37
N HIS A 67 1.88 7.79 0.39
CA HIS A 67 1.59 6.40 0.72
C HIS A 67 1.25 5.57 -0.52
N LEU A 68 0.40 6.09 -1.42
CA LEU A 68 0.08 5.45 -2.69
C LEU A 68 1.33 5.22 -3.55
N ARG A 69 2.25 6.19 -3.61
CA ARG A 69 3.53 6.03 -4.32
C ARG A 69 4.37 4.90 -3.73
N ARG A 70 4.46 4.81 -2.39
CA ARG A 70 5.20 3.74 -1.71
C ARG A 70 4.59 2.37 -1.99
N GLU A 71 3.27 2.25 -1.93
CA GLU A 71 2.53 1.02 -2.22
C GLU A 71 2.78 0.54 -3.65
N GLN A 72 2.75 1.46 -4.62
CA GLN A 72 3.05 1.15 -6.01
C GLN A 72 4.50 0.64 -6.19
N LEU A 73 5.46 1.27 -5.50
CA LEU A 73 6.85 0.84 -5.53
C LEU A 73 7.04 -0.55 -4.91
N LEU A 74 6.37 -0.84 -3.79
CA LEU A 74 6.41 -2.14 -3.13
C LEU A 74 5.86 -3.24 -4.03
N ALA A 75 4.68 -3.02 -4.63
CA ALA A 75 4.06 -3.96 -5.54
C ALA A 75 4.97 -4.23 -6.76
N LYS A 76 5.58 -3.19 -7.33
CA LYS A 76 6.49 -3.30 -8.47
C LYS A 76 7.78 -4.06 -8.12
N SER A 77 8.42 -3.71 -7.02
CA SER A 77 9.65 -4.39 -6.55
C SER A 77 9.43 -5.88 -6.37
N LYS A 78 8.27 -6.28 -5.83
CA LYS A 78 7.95 -7.70 -5.66
C LYS A 78 7.71 -8.43 -6.99
N SER A 79 7.03 -7.78 -7.94
CA SER A 79 6.87 -8.29 -9.30
C SER A 79 8.23 -8.53 -9.98
N ASP A 80 9.15 -7.58 -9.85
CA ASP A 80 10.49 -7.69 -10.42
C ASP A 80 11.30 -8.83 -9.78
N GLN A 81 11.17 -9.04 -8.46
CA GLN A 81 11.78 -10.18 -7.77
C GLN A 81 11.24 -11.51 -8.29
N ASN A 82 9.91 -11.66 -8.42
CA ASN A 82 9.30 -12.89 -8.93
C ASN A 82 9.79 -13.22 -10.36
N ARG A 83 9.95 -12.20 -11.20
CA ARG A 83 10.51 -12.35 -12.55
C ARG A 83 11.97 -12.80 -12.50
N SER A 84 12.78 -12.20 -11.63
CA SER A 84 14.18 -12.59 -11.43
C SER A 84 14.31 -14.04 -11.01
N ASP A 85 13.51 -14.47 -10.02
CA ASP A 85 13.49 -15.85 -9.52
C ASP A 85 13.11 -16.84 -10.62
N PHE A 86 12.12 -16.50 -11.45
CA PHE A 86 11.73 -17.31 -12.60
C PHE A 86 12.88 -17.47 -13.62
N ILE A 87 13.56 -16.37 -13.96
CA ILE A 87 14.70 -16.40 -14.89
C ILE A 87 15.82 -17.28 -14.32
N SER A 88 16.14 -17.13 -13.03
CA SER A 88 17.15 -17.95 -12.35
C SER A 88 16.81 -19.44 -12.39
N ARG A 89 15.55 -19.81 -12.08
CA ARG A 89 15.07 -21.21 -12.16
C ARG A 89 15.17 -21.76 -13.59
N LYS A 90 14.75 -20.99 -14.59
CA LYS A 90 14.81 -21.37 -16.00
C LYS A 90 16.25 -21.58 -16.47
N SER A 91 17.16 -20.70 -16.07
CA SER A 91 18.58 -20.79 -16.40
C SER A 91 19.23 -22.00 -15.74
N ALA A 92 18.93 -22.26 -14.46
CA ALA A 92 19.41 -23.45 -13.75
C ALA A 92 18.92 -24.74 -14.42
N TYR A 93 17.63 -24.82 -14.77
CA TYR A 93 17.07 -25.97 -15.48
C TYR A 93 17.79 -26.24 -16.81
N ARG A 94 18.04 -25.19 -17.62
CA ARG A 94 18.79 -25.32 -18.87
C ARG A 94 20.21 -25.84 -18.62
N ALA A 95 20.91 -25.30 -17.63
CA ALA A 95 22.27 -25.71 -17.30
C ALA A 95 22.36 -27.18 -16.89
N TYR A 96 21.42 -27.66 -16.06
CA TYR A 96 21.37 -29.06 -15.66
C TYR A 96 20.97 -29.99 -16.81
N SER A 97 20.03 -29.58 -17.66
CA SER A 97 19.60 -30.39 -18.81
C SER A 97 20.72 -30.55 -19.86
N LEU A 98 21.57 -29.54 -20.03
CA LEU A 98 22.73 -29.59 -20.93
C LEU A 98 23.91 -30.38 -20.34
N LYS A 99 24.00 -30.52 -19.01
CA LYS A 99 25.01 -31.35 -18.34
C LYS A 99 24.64 -32.83 -18.25
N ALA A 100 23.37 -33.17 -18.47
CA ALA A 100 22.83 -34.52 -18.41
C ALA A 100 22.74 -35.22 -19.78
N ALA A 101 23.10 -34.51 -20.87
CA ALA A 101 23.22 -35.01 -22.23
C ALA A 101 24.71 -35.13 -22.62
#